data_AF-A0A3C1CGB2-F1
#
_entry.id   AF-A0A3C1CGB2-F1
#
_cell.length_a   1.000
_cell.length_b   1.000
_cell.length_c   1.000
_cell.angle_alpha   90.00
_cell.angle_beta   90.00
_cell.angle_gamma   90.00
#
_symmetry.space_group_name_H-M   'P 1'
#
loop_
_entity.id
_entity.type
_entity.pdbx_description
1 polymer ?
#
loop_
_entity_poly.entity_id
_entity_poly.type
_entity_poly.pdbx_seq_one_letter_code
_entity_poly.pdbx_strand_id
1 'polypeptide(L)' 'MITAHSLTKHYGMQTAVDNLTFEVPPGEVTGFLGP' A
#
# COMPACT_ATOMS: atom_id res chain seq x y z
N MET A 1 9.12 0.49 -12.39
CA MET A 1 8.85 1.53 -11.39
C MET A 1 7.35 1.61 -11.24
N ILE A 2 6.83 1.29 -10.07
CA ILE A 2 5.40 1.45 -9.73
C ILE A 2 5.33 2.52 -8.66
N THR A 3 4.41 3.46 -8.80
CA THR A 3 4.18 4.51 -7.81
C THR A 3 2.73 4.47 -7.37
N ALA A 4 2.50 4.52 -6.07
CA ALA A 4 1.17 4.66 -5.49
C ALA A 4 1.13 5.97 -4.69
N HIS A 5 0.09 6.76 -4.92
CA HIS A 5 -0.15 8.01 -4.22
C HIS A 5 -1.46 7.91 -3.45
N SER A 6 -1.45 8.36 -2.20
CA SER A 6 -2.64 8.41 -1.35
C SER A 6 -3.44 7.10 -1.32
N LEU A 7 -2.73 5.97 -1.26
CA LEU A 7 -3.34 4.64 -1.19
C LEU A 7 -4.05 4.46 0.15
N THR A 8 -5.36 4.27 0.09
CA THR A 8 -6.17 3.81 1.22
C THR A 8 -6.73 2.43 0.90
N LYS A 9 -6.58 1.49 1.82
CA LYS A 9 -7.07 0.11 1.69
C LYS A 9 -7.89 -0.28 2.91
N HIS A 10 -9.12 -0.72 2.66
CA HIS A 10 -10.02 -1.25 3.68
C HIS A 10 -10.24 -2.76 3.53
N TYR A 11 -10.40 -3.44 4.66
CA TYR A 11 -10.93 -4.79 4.80
C TYR A 11 -12.18 -4.73 5.67
N GLY A 12 -13.35 -4.75 5.04
CA GLY A 12 -14.61 -4.48 5.74
C GLY A 12 -14.59 -3.08 6.36
N MET A 13 -14.81 -3.01 7.68
CA MET A 13 -14.74 -1.76 8.44
C MET A 13 -13.32 -1.37 8.85
N GLN A 14 -12.34 -2.28 8.73
CA GLN A 14 -10.96 -1.99 9.13
C GLN A 14 -10.23 -1.25 8.02
N THR A 15 -9.63 -0.11 8.34
CA THR A 15 -8.64 0.54 7.47
C THR A 15 -7.28 -0.12 7.71
N ALA A 16 -6.78 -0.83 6.71
CA ALA A 16 -5.46 -1.49 6.76
C ALA A 16 -4.33 -0.59 6.27
N VAL A 17 -4.63 0.31 5.34
CA VAL A 17 -3.69 1.33 4.87
C VAL A 17 -4.46 2.64 4.75
N ASP A 18 -3.88 3.73 5.23
CA ASP A 18 -4.49 5.06 5.17
C ASP A 18 -3.54 6.07 4.53
N ASN A 19 -3.97 6.65 3.40
CA ASN A 19 -3.30 7.72 2.67
C ASN A 19 -1.79 7.51 2.42
N LEU A 20 -1.38 6.28 2.10
CA LEU A 20 0.02 5.92 1.93
C LEU A 20 0.54 6.31 0.54
N THR A 21 1.73 6.92 0.48
CA THR A 21 2.44 7.20 -0.77
C THR A 21 3.79 6.51 -0.77
N PHE A 22 4.09 5.72 -1.80
CA PHE A 22 5.35 4.98 -1.93
C PHE A 22 5.67 4.61 -3.38
N GLU A 23 6.91 4.18 -3.60
CA GLU A 23 7.44 3.72 -4.88
C GLU A 23 7.97 2.29 -4.75
N VAL A 24 7.84 1.51 -5.82
CA VAL A 24 8.38 0.15 -5.96
C VAL A 24 9.34 0.11 -7.16
N PRO A 25 10.65 -0.04 -6.92
CA PRO A 25 11.65 -0.23 -7.96
C PRO A 25 11.41 -1.50 -8.80
N PRO A 26 11.92 -1.58 -10.04
CA PRO A 26 11.91 -2.82 -10.82
C PRO A 26 12.63 -3.97 -10.09
N GLY A 27 12.03 -5.17 -10.11
CA GLY A 27 12.60 -6.36 -9.49
C GLY A 27 12.24 -6.54 -8.00
N GLU A 28 11.53 -5.59 -7.40
CA GLU A 28 11.04 -5.71 -6.02
C GLU A 28 9.59 -6.16 -5.95
N VAL A 29 9.27 -6.89 -4.88
CA VAL A 29 7.91 -7.26 -4.51
C VAL A 29 7.62 -6.65 -3.15
N THR A 30 6.54 -5.86 -3.08
CA THR A 30 6.11 -5.18 -1.86
C THR A 30 4.77 -5.74 -1.41
N GLY A 31 4.63 -5.97 -0.10
CA GLY A 31 3.38 -6.37 0.53
C GLY A 31 3.17 -5.62 1.84
N PHE A 32 1.92 -5.33 2.17
CA PHE A 32 1.54 -4.74 3.45
C PHE A 32 1.09 -5.85 4.40
N LEU A 33 1.74 -5.95 5.56
CA LEU A 33 1.30 -6.81 6.65
C LEU A 33 0.67 -5.92 7.72
N GLY A 34 -0.63 -6.11 7.94
CA GLY A 34 -1.38 -5.50 9.03
C GLY A 34 -1.78 -6.54 10.08
N PRO A 35 -2.36 -6.10 11.22
CA PRO A 35 -3.07 -6.99 12.13
C PRO A 35 -4.26 -7.69 11.46
#